data_AF-A0A210RYI1-F1
#
_entry.id   AF-A0A210RYI1-F1
#
_cell.length_a   1.000
_cell.length_b   1.000
_cell.length_c   1.000
_cell.angle_alpha   90.00
_cell.angle_beta   90.00
_cell.angle_gamma   90.00
#
_symmetry.space_group_name_H-M   'P 1'
#
loop_
_entity.id
_entity.type
_entity.pdbx_description
1 polymer ?
#
loop_
_entity_poly.entity_id
_entity_poly.type
_entity_poly.pdbx_seq_one_letter_code
_entity_poly.pdbx_strand_id
1 'polypeptide(L)'
;MPPETYQFTYLALFQDILLGVAGMILILIFHGTSINWVLMRFERMTAANLANQEYHWVFLHFYFSFSFIALIHIAEVLLWAAFIYQANLLKDGVEAILFAGSCYTTLGFVEDILPNGWKSLAFFISFSGLFSLAWTTSIMIGMTNTYRETWKLKNHVTKL
;
A
#
# COMPACT_ATOMS: atom_id res chain seq x y z
N MET A 1 3.26 -42.99 10.99
CA MET A 1 3.82 -42.45 9.73
C MET A 1 5.20 -41.91 10.08
N PRO A 2 6.26 -42.23 9.34
CA PRO A 2 7.56 -41.61 9.61
C PRO A 2 7.41 -40.09 9.39
N PRO A 3 8.11 -39.25 10.17
CA PRO A 3 8.11 -37.82 9.90
C PRO A 3 8.67 -37.65 8.50
N GLU A 4 7.89 -37.03 7.61
CA GLU A 4 8.38 -36.65 6.29
C GLU A 4 9.71 -35.92 6.51
N THR A 5 10.77 -36.50 5.97
CA THR A 5 12.11 -35.97 6.09
C THR A 5 12.11 -34.67 5.31
N TYR A 6 12.01 -33.56 6.05
CA TYR A 6 11.99 -32.21 5.53
C TYR A 6 13.22 -31.98 4.64
N GLN A 7 13.08 -32.14 3.32
CA GLN A 7 14.06 -31.62 2.37
C GLN A 7 13.87 -30.10 2.26
N PHE A 8 14.24 -29.39 3.33
CA PHE A 8 14.52 -27.97 3.22
C PHE A 8 15.68 -27.81 2.26
N THR A 9 15.35 -27.49 1.02
CA THR A 9 16.35 -27.34 -0.03
C THR A 9 16.69 -25.87 -0.09
N TYR A 10 17.97 -25.51 0.05
CA TYR A 10 18.43 -24.13 -0.09
C TYR A 10 17.94 -23.46 -1.38
N LEU A 11 17.66 -24.26 -2.43
CA LEU A 11 17.04 -23.82 -3.67
C LEU A 11 15.64 -23.24 -3.48
N ALA A 12 14.77 -23.90 -2.71
CA ALA A 12 13.41 -23.44 -2.45
C ALA A 12 13.42 -22.12 -1.65
N LEU A 13 14.29 -22.02 -0.65
CA LEU A 13 14.49 -20.78 0.10
C LEU A 13 14.99 -19.65 -0.81
N PHE A 14 15.95 -19.94 -1.70
CA PHE A 14 16.47 -18.95 -2.63
C PHE A 14 15.41 -18.43 -3.59
N GLN A 15 14.55 -19.31 -4.11
CA GLN A 15 13.42 -18.94 -4.96
C GLN A 15 12.41 -18.06 -4.23
N ASP A 16 12.05 -18.41 -2.99
CA ASP A 16 11.15 -17.63 -2.13
C ASP A 16 11.65 -16.20 -1.92
N ILE A 17 12.92 -16.07 -1.50
CA ILE A 17 13.55 -14.78 -1.25
C ILE A 17 13.62 -13.96 -2.55
N LEU A 18 14.02 -14.57 -3.67
CA LEU A 18 14.15 -13.87 -4.94
C LEU A 18 12.79 -13.35 -5.43
N LEU A 19 11.74 -14.17 -5.36
CA LEU A 19 10.39 -13.78 -5.76
C LEU A 19 9.78 -12.77 -4.79
N GLY A 20 9.99 -12.94 -3.48
CA GLY A 20 9.54 -12.01 -2.47
C GLY A 20 10.17 -10.62 -2.62
N VAL A 21 11.49 -10.54 -2.82
CA VAL A 21 12.20 -9.28 -3.09
C VAL A 21 11.73 -8.65 -4.40
N ALA A 22 11.60 -9.44 -5.47
CA ALA A 22 11.13 -8.93 -6.75
C ALA A 22 9.69 -8.38 -6.65
N GLY A 23 8.78 -9.12 -6.01
CA GLY A 23 7.40 -8.69 -5.77
C GLY A 23 7.34 -7.43 -4.92
N MET A 24 8.11 -7.35 -3.84
CA MET A 24 8.22 -6.14 -3.01
C MET A 24 8.68 -4.93 -3.83
N ILE A 25 9.72 -5.05 -4.64
CA ILE A 25 10.22 -3.96 -5.49
C ILE A 25 9.15 -3.52 -6.49
N LEU A 26 8.46 -4.47 -7.13
CA LEU A 26 7.38 -4.16 -8.08
C LEU A 26 6.23 -3.41 -7.40
N ILE A 27 5.82 -3.83 -6.21
CA ILE A 27 4.79 -3.13 -5.42
C ILE A 27 5.26 -1.73 -5.04
N LEU A 28 6.51 -1.55 -4.61
CA LEU A 28 7.02 -0.22 -4.26
C LEU A 28 7.12 0.73 -5.47
N ILE A 29 7.47 0.22 -6.65
CA ILE A 29 7.46 1.00 -7.90
C ILE A 29 6.02 1.39 -8.27
N PHE A 30 5.09 0.43 -8.20
CA PHE A 30 3.66 0.67 -8.43
C PHE A 30 3.12 1.72 -7.45
N HIS A 31 3.40 1.57 -6.16
CA HIS A 31 3.00 2.48 -5.09
C HIS A 31 3.51 3.89 -5.36
N GLY A 32 4.84 4.02 -5.48
CA GLY A 32 5.52 5.29 -5.66
C GLY A 32 5.03 6.02 -6.90
N THR A 33 4.83 5.32 -8.01
CA THR A 33 4.31 5.92 -9.24
C THR A 33 2.86 6.40 -9.06
N SER A 34 2.00 5.54 -8.49
CA SER A 34 0.58 5.83 -8.32
C SER A 34 0.34 6.98 -7.34
N ILE A 35 1.02 6.99 -6.19
CA ILE A 35 0.82 8.02 -5.18
C ILE A 35 1.40 9.37 -5.60
N ASN A 36 2.55 9.40 -6.28
CA ASN A 36 3.09 10.64 -6.82
C ASN A 36 2.19 11.22 -7.92
N TRP A 37 1.57 10.37 -8.74
CA TRP A 37 0.58 10.83 -9.71
C TRP A 37 -0.63 11.48 -9.03
N VAL A 38 -1.16 10.88 -7.95
CA VAL A 38 -2.25 11.47 -7.15
C VAL A 38 -1.80 12.80 -6.52
N LEU A 39 -0.60 12.85 -5.93
CA LEU A 39 -0.06 14.06 -5.30
C LEU A 39 0.11 15.21 -6.31
N MET A 40 0.78 14.97 -7.44
CA MET A 40 0.98 16.00 -8.47
C MET A 40 -0.36 16.50 -9.02
N ARG A 41 -1.35 15.61 -9.16
CA ARG A 41 -2.71 15.98 -9.57
C ARG A 41 -3.37 16.86 -8.52
N PHE A 42 -3.29 16.49 -7.24
CA PHE A 42 -3.83 17.25 -6.12
C PHE A 42 -3.21 18.65 -6.03
N GLU A 43 -1.89 18.77 -6.11
CA GLU A 43 -1.16 20.05 -6.05
C GLU A 43 -1.57 20.96 -7.21
N ARG A 44 -1.58 20.43 -8.44
CA ARG A 44 -1.98 21.20 -9.64
C ARG A 44 -3.41 21.72 -9.53
N MET A 45 -4.34 20.89 -9.07
CA MET A 45 -5.75 21.32 -8.90
C MET A 45 -5.90 22.33 -7.78
N THR A 46 -5.18 22.13 -6.67
CA THR A 46 -5.23 23.03 -5.53
C THR A 46 -4.70 24.41 -5.91
N ALA A 47 -3.58 24.49 -6.61
CA ALA A 47 -3.02 25.75 -7.09
C ALA A 47 -4.02 26.52 -8.00
N ALA A 48 -4.64 25.83 -8.95
CA ALA A 48 -5.64 26.43 -9.84
C ALA A 48 -6.88 26.93 -9.09
N ASN A 49 -7.39 26.16 -8.12
CA ASN A 49 -8.55 26.55 -7.34
C ASN A 49 -8.24 27.71 -6.39
N LEU A 50 -7.07 27.71 -5.75
CA LEU A 50 -6.64 28.81 -4.88
C LEU A 50 -6.48 30.12 -5.64
N ALA A 51 -5.95 30.08 -6.88
CA ALA A 51 -5.85 31.26 -7.74
C ALA A 51 -7.22 31.89 -8.05
N ASN A 52 -8.27 31.06 -8.11
CA ASN A 52 -9.65 31.50 -8.33
C ASN A 52 -10.46 31.69 -7.05
N GLN A 53 -9.85 31.56 -5.85
CA GLN A 53 -10.53 31.60 -4.54
C GLN A 53 -11.62 30.53 -4.34
N GLU A 54 -11.51 29.43 -5.09
CA GLU A 54 -12.45 28.31 -5.14
C GLU A 54 -12.17 27.26 -4.04
N TYR A 55 -12.24 27.68 -2.77
CA TYR A 55 -11.78 26.88 -1.63
C TYR A 55 -12.52 25.54 -1.43
N HIS A 56 -13.82 25.48 -1.75
CA HIS A 56 -14.62 24.25 -1.62
C HIS A 56 -14.08 23.12 -2.50
N TRP A 57 -13.60 23.48 -3.70
CA TRP A 57 -13.01 22.51 -4.61
C TRP A 57 -11.71 21.95 -4.07
N VAL A 58 -10.88 22.74 -3.38
CA VAL A 58 -9.66 22.21 -2.72
C VAL A 58 -10.01 21.10 -1.72
N PHE A 59 -11.06 21.29 -0.90
CA PHE A 59 -11.50 20.26 0.04
C PHE A 59 -12.03 19.00 -0.66
N LEU A 60 -12.81 19.15 -1.73
CA LEU A 60 -13.28 18.01 -2.52
C LEU A 60 -12.10 17.22 -3.13
N HIS A 61 -11.13 17.91 -3.72
CA HIS A 61 -9.93 17.26 -4.27
C HIS A 61 -9.12 16.53 -3.20
N PHE A 62 -9.05 17.06 -1.98
CA PHE A 62 -8.42 16.38 -0.85
C PHE A 62 -9.11 15.03 -0.57
N TYR A 63 -10.43 15.01 -0.42
CA TYR A 63 -11.17 13.77 -0.15
C TYR A 63 -11.08 12.76 -1.29
N PHE A 64 -11.18 13.21 -2.55
CA PHE A 64 -10.97 12.31 -3.69
C PHE A 64 -9.57 11.70 -3.68
N SER A 65 -8.54 12.53 -3.47
CA SER A 65 -7.15 12.06 -3.42
C SER A 65 -6.92 11.08 -2.28
N PHE A 66 -7.45 11.35 -1.09
CA PHE A 66 -7.43 10.44 0.05
C PHE A 66 -8.10 9.09 -0.28
N SER A 67 -9.28 9.10 -0.92
CA SER A 67 -9.95 7.88 -1.35
C SER A 67 -9.15 7.10 -2.40
N PHE A 68 -8.54 7.78 -3.37
CA PHE A 68 -7.68 7.12 -4.36
C PHE A 68 -6.44 6.49 -3.74
N ILE A 69 -5.81 7.14 -2.76
CA ILE A 69 -4.69 6.58 -2.00
C ILE A 69 -5.11 5.30 -1.27
N ALA A 70 -6.28 5.28 -0.64
CA ALA A 70 -6.80 4.06 -0.01
C ALA A 70 -7.03 2.93 -1.05
N LEU A 71 -7.55 3.26 -2.23
CA LEU A 71 -7.73 2.29 -3.33
C LEU A 71 -6.40 1.75 -3.88
N ILE A 72 -5.33 2.56 -3.90
CA ILE A 72 -3.98 2.11 -4.27
C ILE A 72 -3.50 1.03 -3.30
N HIS A 73 -3.66 1.24 -1.99
CA HIS A 73 -3.30 0.23 -0.99
C HIS A 73 -4.12 -1.06 -1.12
N ILE A 74 -5.42 -0.94 -1.38
CA ILE A 74 -6.27 -2.12 -1.65
C ILE A 74 -5.76 -2.85 -2.89
N ALA A 75 -5.41 -2.14 -3.97
CA ALA A 75 -4.86 -2.74 -5.17
C ALA A 75 -3.54 -3.50 -4.90
N GLU A 76 -2.67 -2.97 -4.04
CA GLU A 76 -1.41 -3.64 -3.67
C GLU A 76 -1.63 -4.94 -2.91
N VAL A 77 -2.59 -4.96 -1.99
CA VAL A 77 -3.04 -6.19 -1.32
C VAL A 77 -3.58 -7.19 -2.35
N LEU A 78 -4.40 -6.73 -3.29
CA LEU A 78 -4.96 -7.59 -4.33
C LEU A 78 -3.89 -8.11 -5.32
N LEU A 79 -2.84 -7.33 -5.60
CA LEU A 79 -1.71 -7.78 -6.42
C LEU A 79 -0.94 -8.91 -5.73
N TRP A 80 -0.67 -8.79 -4.44
CA TRP A 80 -0.08 -9.87 -3.65
C TRP A 80 -0.99 -11.09 -3.58
N ALA A 81 -2.28 -10.90 -3.31
CA ALA A 81 -3.26 -11.98 -3.27
C ALA A 81 -3.37 -12.72 -4.60
N ALA A 82 -3.37 -11.98 -5.73
CA ALA A 82 -3.38 -12.55 -7.07
C ALA A 82 -2.12 -13.38 -7.33
N PHE A 83 -0.95 -12.90 -6.92
CA PHE A 83 0.29 -13.67 -7.02
C PHE A 83 0.22 -14.99 -6.22
N ILE A 84 -0.19 -14.93 -4.96
CA ILE A 84 -0.33 -16.11 -4.08
C ILE A 84 -1.31 -17.13 -4.64
N TYR A 85 -2.46 -16.65 -5.13
CA TYR A 85 -3.50 -17.49 -5.72
C TYR A 85 -3.04 -18.14 -7.03
N GLN A 86 -2.41 -17.38 -7.94
CA GLN A 86 -1.91 -17.92 -9.21
C GLN A 86 -0.73 -18.89 -9.03
N ALA A 87 0.08 -18.70 -7.99
CA ALA A 87 1.13 -19.63 -7.59
C ALA A 87 0.59 -20.89 -6.88
N ASN A 88 -0.73 -21.02 -6.71
CA ASN A 88 -1.41 -22.13 -6.03
C ASN A 88 -0.89 -22.36 -4.59
N LEU A 89 -0.53 -21.28 -3.89
CA LEU A 89 0.02 -21.37 -2.53
C LEU A 89 -1.08 -21.53 -1.46
N LEU A 90 -2.31 -21.12 -1.77
CA LEU A 90 -3.48 -21.20 -0.89
C LEU A 90 -4.71 -21.73 -1.65
N LYS A 91 -5.73 -22.18 -0.92
CA LYS A 91 -6.84 -22.96 -1.49
C LYS A 91 -7.82 -22.12 -2.30
N ASP A 92 -8.05 -20.89 -1.86
CA ASP A 92 -8.99 -19.98 -2.49
C ASP A 92 -8.49 -18.53 -2.46
N GLY A 93 -9.11 -17.70 -3.31
CA GLY A 93 -8.74 -16.29 -3.44
C GLY A 93 -9.07 -15.45 -2.21
N VAL A 94 -10.04 -15.84 -1.39
CA VAL A 94 -10.40 -15.11 -0.17
C VAL A 94 -9.33 -15.32 0.88
N GLU A 95 -8.84 -16.56 1.04
CA GLU A 95 -7.72 -16.90 1.92
C GLU A 95 -6.45 -16.13 1.52
N ALA A 96 -6.17 -16.01 0.22
CA ALA A 96 -5.06 -15.20 -0.30
C ALA A 96 -5.21 -13.70 -0.02
N ILE A 97 -6.41 -13.14 -0.16
CA ILE A 97 -6.67 -11.73 0.17
C ILE A 97 -6.51 -11.48 1.67
N LEU A 98 -7.07 -12.35 2.51
CA LEU A 98 -6.97 -12.22 3.97
C LEU A 98 -5.52 -12.34 4.44
N PHE A 99 -4.77 -13.32 3.94
CA PHE A 99 -3.36 -13.49 4.25
C PHE A 99 -2.53 -12.29 3.79
N ALA A 100 -2.62 -11.90 2.52
CA ALA A 100 -1.87 -10.77 1.97
C ALA A 100 -2.21 -9.47 2.71
N GLY A 101 -3.49 -9.22 2.97
CA GLY A 101 -3.95 -8.05 3.70
C GLY A 101 -3.44 -8.02 5.13
N SER A 102 -3.48 -9.16 5.82
CA SER A 102 -2.98 -9.30 7.19
C SER A 102 -1.49 -9.00 7.31
N CYS A 103 -0.67 -9.52 6.38
CA CYS A 103 0.76 -9.21 6.31
C CYS A 103 1.01 -7.76 5.91
N TYR A 104 0.42 -7.29 4.80
CA TYR A 104 0.68 -5.97 4.21
C TYR A 104 0.34 -4.85 5.20
N THR A 105 -0.78 -4.96 5.91
CA THR A 105 -1.18 -3.99 6.94
C THR A 105 -0.47 -4.18 8.26
N THR A 106 0.38 -5.21 8.39
CA THR A 106 1.10 -5.61 9.61
C THR A 106 0.19 -5.98 10.79
N LEU A 107 -1.10 -6.24 10.54
CA LEU A 107 -2.05 -6.62 11.58
C LEU A 107 -1.80 -8.05 12.09
N GLY A 108 -1.36 -8.96 11.21
CA GLY A 108 -0.95 -10.31 11.61
C GLY A 108 -2.05 -11.17 12.25
N PHE A 109 -3.33 -10.90 11.95
CA PHE A 109 -4.47 -11.68 12.46
C PHE A 109 -4.69 -13.01 11.72
N VAL A 110 -3.94 -13.28 10.64
CA VAL A 110 -3.94 -14.56 9.93
C VAL A 110 -2.63 -15.26 10.25
N GLU A 111 -2.71 -16.53 10.62
CA GLU A 111 -1.53 -17.35 10.90
C GLU A 111 -0.68 -17.59 9.63
N ASP A 112 0.58 -18.00 9.82
CA ASP A 112 1.44 -18.39 8.70
C ASP A 112 1.00 -19.75 8.12
N ILE A 113 0.13 -19.67 7.13
CA ILE A 113 -0.51 -20.79 6.44
C ILE A 113 0.18 -21.14 5.10
N LEU A 114 1.25 -20.43 4.71
CA LEU A 114 1.96 -20.72 3.47
C LEU A 114 2.74 -22.04 3.57
N PRO A 115 2.86 -22.78 2.45
CA PRO A 115 3.63 -24.02 2.40
C PRO A 115 5.11 -23.77 2.72
N ASN A 116 5.78 -24.82 3.20
CA ASN A 116 7.21 -24.77 3.46
C ASN A 116 7.98 -24.36 2.19
N GLY A 117 8.94 -23.44 2.36
CA GLY A 117 9.64 -22.82 1.23
C GLY A 117 8.96 -21.59 0.64
N TRP A 118 7.83 -21.13 1.19
CA TRP A 118 7.19 -19.85 0.81
C TRP A 118 6.94 -18.91 2.01
N LYS A 119 7.34 -19.35 3.21
CA LYS A 119 7.03 -18.65 4.46
C LYS A 119 7.71 -17.27 4.54
N SER A 120 8.83 -17.05 3.86
CA SER A 120 9.49 -15.73 3.87
C SER A 120 8.72 -14.69 3.05
N LEU A 121 7.81 -15.11 2.16
CA LEU A 121 6.92 -14.21 1.42
C LEU A 121 6.11 -13.28 2.35
N ALA A 122 5.64 -13.80 3.49
CA ALA A 122 4.91 -13.02 4.50
C ALA A 122 5.70 -11.78 4.97
N PHE A 123 7.02 -11.95 5.14
CA PHE A 123 7.94 -10.89 5.51
C PHE A 123 8.04 -9.82 4.42
N PHE A 124 8.19 -10.21 3.15
CA PHE A 124 8.29 -9.26 2.03
C PHE A 124 6.98 -8.51 1.77
N ILE A 125 5.83 -9.18 1.91
CA ILE A 125 4.51 -8.53 1.84
C ILE A 125 4.43 -7.46 2.93
N SER A 126 4.78 -7.80 4.17
CA SER A 126 4.75 -6.87 5.31
C SER A 126 5.69 -5.68 5.11
N PHE A 127 6.90 -5.91 4.60
CA PHE A 127 7.85 -4.85 4.28
C PHE A 127 7.30 -3.90 3.20
N SER A 128 6.74 -4.45 2.12
CA SER A 128 6.14 -3.63 1.06
C SER A 128 5.04 -2.72 1.60
N GLY A 129 4.19 -3.22 2.50
CA GLY A 129 3.13 -2.43 3.12
C GLY A 129 3.64 -1.40 4.12
N LEU A 130 4.62 -1.76 4.96
CA LEU A 130 5.25 -0.82 5.90
C LEU A 130 5.84 0.40 5.16
N PHE A 131 6.62 0.17 4.10
CA PHE A 131 7.23 1.25 3.32
C PHE A 131 6.18 2.09 2.58
N SER A 132 5.17 1.45 2.01
CA SER A 132 4.08 2.14 1.31
C SER A 132 3.26 3.01 2.27
N LEU A 133 2.86 2.49 3.42
CA LEU A 133 2.13 3.26 4.45
C LEU A 133 2.96 4.42 5.00
N ALA A 134 4.27 4.22 5.21
CA ALA A 134 5.17 5.29 5.65
C ALA A 134 5.26 6.43 4.61
N TRP A 135 5.40 6.07 3.32
CA TRP A 135 5.40 7.06 2.24
C TRP A 135 4.05 7.79 2.15
N THR A 136 2.94 7.05 2.14
CA THR A 136 1.59 7.62 2.17
C THR A 136 1.41 8.60 3.33
N THR A 137 1.87 8.24 4.53
CA THR A 137 1.77 9.11 5.71
C THR A 137 2.50 10.44 5.48
N SER A 138 3.72 10.40 4.94
CA SER A 138 4.50 11.60 4.61
C SER A 138 3.75 12.54 3.66
N ILE A 139 3.17 11.99 2.59
CA ILE A 139 2.39 12.75 1.60
C ILE A 139 1.10 13.30 2.22
N MET A 140 0.39 12.49 2.99
CA MET A 140 -0.88 12.87 3.64
C MET A 140 -0.71 14.01 4.64
N ILE A 141 0.44 14.09 5.33
CA ILE A 141 0.77 15.25 6.18
C ILE A 141 0.80 16.53 5.34
N GLY A 142 1.47 16.52 4.19
CA GLY A 142 1.53 17.68 3.28
C GLY A 142 0.15 18.08 2.73
N MET A 143 -0.66 17.11 2.32
CA MET A 143 -2.02 17.35 1.85
C MET A 143 -2.92 17.92 2.95
N THR A 144 -2.80 17.40 4.18
CA THR A 144 -3.57 17.87 5.35
C THR A 144 -3.17 19.29 5.75
N ASN A 145 -1.88 19.64 5.64
CA ASN A 145 -1.43 21.01 5.84
C ASN A 145 -2.04 21.96 4.81
N THR A 146 -2.07 21.55 3.54
CA THR A 146 -2.70 22.33 2.47
C THR A 146 -4.20 22.54 2.72
N TYR A 147 -4.90 21.49 3.16
CA TYR A 147 -6.30 21.57 3.58
C TYR A 147 -6.48 22.60 4.72
N ARG A 148 -5.66 22.52 5.77
CA ARG A 148 -5.72 23.41 6.94
C ARG A 148 -5.49 24.87 6.56
N GLU A 149 -4.47 25.15 5.75
CA GLU A 149 -4.17 26.52 5.33
C GLU A 149 -5.27 27.09 4.44
N THR A 150 -5.84 26.26 3.55
CA THR A 150 -7.00 26.66 2.73
C THR A 150 -8.22 26.99 3.61
N TRP A 151 -8.44 26.20 4.67
CA TRP A 151 -9.51 26.49 5.63
C TRP A 151 -9.30 27.81 6.36
N LYS A 152 -8.06 28.14 6.76
CA LYS A 152 -7.76 29.45 7.37
C LYS A 152 -8.04 30.61 6.41
N LEU A 153 -7.63 30.48 5.15
CA LEU A 153 -7.89 31.49 4.11
C LEU A 153 -9.39 31.73 3.91
N LYS A 154 -10.17 30.64 3.78
CA LYS A 154 -11.63 30.72 3.61
C LYS A 154 -12.33 31.42 4.79
N ASN A 155 -11.84 31.24 6.01
CA ASN A 155 -12.46 31.78 7.23
C ASN A 155 -11.79 33.06 7.74
N HIS A 156 -10.88 33.66 6.97
CA HIS A 156 -10.13 34.86 7.34
C HIS A 156 -9.42 34.76 8.70
N VAL A 157 -8.95 33.57 9.07
CA VAL A 157 -8.17 33.35 10.29
C VAL A 157 -6.74 33.82 10.03
N THR A 158 -6.37 34.98 10.57
CA THR A 158 -5.01 35.53 10.47
C THR A 158 -4.00 34.53 11.06
N LYS A 159 -2.83 34.37 10.41
CA LYS A 159 -1.71 33.64 11.03
C LYS A 159 -1.34 34.36 12.34
N LEU A 160 -1.51 33.67 13.47
CA LEU A 160 -0.94 34.06 14.77
C LEU A 160 0.59 34.07 14.67
#